data_AF-A0A3S1ST11-F1
#
_entry.id   AF-A0A3S1ST11-F1
#
_cell.length_a   1.000
_cell.length_b   1.000
_cell.length_c   1.000
_cell.angle_alpha   90.00
_cell.angle_beta   90.00
_cell.angle_gamma   90.00
#
_symmetry.space_group_name_H-M   'P 1'
#
loop_
_entity.id
_entity.type
_entity.pdbx_description
1 polymer ?
#
loop_
_entity_poly.entity_id
_entity_poly.type
_entity_poly.pdbx_seq_one_letter_code
_entity_poly.pdbx_strand_id
1 'polypeptide(L)'
;MWTEILNFLGAERYTAHSLCLTNDPLILTLYVMADGVTWLSYFAIGISLMLSRHAFDIAKARPTIRLLFGAFIFLCGLSHLTMVMTLFTGIYRLDVMVRVAMGAVSVVTAIVTVNDLVEARKER
;
A
#
# COMPACT_ATOMS: atom_id res chain seq x y z
N MET A 1 17.56 -14.92 -16.47
CA MET A 1 17.61 -14.15 -15.21
C MET A 1 16.24 -13.58 -14.84
N TRP A 2 15.59 -12.79 -15.69
CA TRP A 2 14.24 -12.25 -15.42
C TRP A 2 13.14 -13.31 -15.28
N THR A 3 13.19 -14.39 -16.07
CA THR A 3 12.26 -15.52 -16.01
C THR A 3 12.28 -16.25 -14.67
N GLU A 4 13.46 -16.47 -14.11
CA GLU A 4 13.64 -17.10 -12.78
C GLU A 4 12.99 -16.27 -11.66
N ILE A 5 13.12 -14.94 -11.71
CA ILE A 5 12.51 -14.03 -10.74
C ILE A 5 10.98 -14.07 -10.86
N LEU A 6 10.45 -14.02 -12.09
CA LEU A 6 9.00 -14.09 -12.33
C LEU A 6 8.41 -15.45 -11.90
N ASN A 7 9.13 -16.54 -12.16
CA ASN A 7 8.74 -17.89 -11.75
C ASN A 7 8.81 -18.08 -10.24
N PHE A 8 9.82 -17.51 -9.58
CA PHE A 8 9.84 -17.43 -8.12
C PHE A 8 8.62 -16.66 -7.60
N LEU A 9 8.26 -15.52 -8.19
CA LEU A 9 7.09 -14.74 -7.75
C LEU A 9 5.73 -15.39 -8.05
N GLY A 10 5.71 -16.47 -8.83
CA GLY A 10 4.53 -17.30 -9.08
C GLY A 10 3.87 -17.12 -10.44
N ALA A 11 4.51 -16.42 -11.38
CA ALA A 11 3.92 -16.09 -12.68
C ALA A 11 3.44 -17.32 -13.49
N GLU A 12 4.17 -18.43 -13.44
CA GLU A 12 3.78 -19.69 -14.09
C GLU A 12 2.91 -20.61 -13.20
N ARG A 13 2.80 -20.32 -11.89
CA ARG A 13 2.08 -21.15 -10.93
C ARG A 13 0.62 -20.74 -10.74
N TYR A 14 0.29 -19.50 -11.09
CA TYR A 14 -1.02 -18.92 -10.87
C TYR A 14 -1.54 -18.29 -12.15
N THR A 15 -2.84 -18.45 -12.40
CA THR A 15 -3.51 -17.81 -13.53
C THR A 15 -3.62 -16.31 -13.30
N ALA A 16 -3.34 -15.52 -14.33
CA ALA A 16 -3.55 -14.07 -14.32
C ALA A 16 -5.04 -13.76 -14.09
N HIS A 17 -5.34 -12.83 -13.18
CA HIS A 17 -6.73 -12.51 -12.82
C HIS A 17 -7.51 -11.87 -13.98
N SER A 18 -6.82 -11.24 -14.94
CA SER A 18 -7.41 -10.69 -16.16
C SER A 18 -8.20 -11.73 -16.97
N LEU A 19 -7.86 -13.02 -16.87
CA LEU A 19 -8.53 -14.08 -17.61
C LEU A 19 -10.05 -14.13 -17.32
N CYS A 20 -10.45 -13.83 -16.08
CA CYS A 20 -11.85 -13.78 -15.67
C CYS A 20 -12.57 -12.50 -16.13
N LEU A 21 -11.85 -11.38 -16.27
CA LEU A 21 -12.40 -10.07 -16.65
C LEU A 21 -12.32 -9.80 -18.16
N THR A 22 -11.75 -10.70 -18.96
CA THR A 22 -11.62 -10.54 -20.42
C THR A 22 -12.96 -10.35 -21.14
N ASN A 23 -14.05 -10.86 -20.55
CA ASN A 23 -15.41 -10.72 -21.09
C ASN A 23 -16.07 -9.36 -20.80
N ASP A 24 -15.48 -8.56 -19.89
CA ASP A 24 -15.95 -7.22 -19.55
C ASP A 24 -14.77 -6.22 -19.54
N PRO A 25 -14.41 -5.70 -20.73
CA PRO A 25 -13.25 -4.80 -20.86
C PRO A 25 -13.46 -3.45 -20.16
N LEU A 26 -14.70 -3.05 -19.90
CA LEU A 26 -15.01 -1.82 -19.18
C LEU A 26 -14.58 -1.96 -17.72
N ILE A 27 -14.99 -3.04 -17.05
CA ILE A 27 -14.62 -3.29 -15.66
C ILE A 27 -13.10 -3.48 -15.53
N LEU A 28 -12.46 -4.20 -16.46
CA LEU A 28 -11.00 -4.35 -16.46
C LEU A 28 -10.28 -3.00 -16.53
N THR A 29 -10.73 -2.11 -17.43
CA THR A 29 -10.14 -0.78 -17.59
C THR A 29 -10.35 0.06 -16.32
N LEU A 30 -11.55 0.01 -15.74
CA LEU A 30 -11.86 0.73 -14.50
C LEU A 30 -11.00 0.26 -13.32
N TYR A 31 -10.76 -1.04 -13.19
CA TYR A 31 -9.84 -1.58 -12.16
C TYR A 31 -8.43 -1.02 -12.34
N VAL A 32 -7.86 -1.14 -13.54
CA VAL A 32 -6.49 -0.67 -13.81
C VAL A 32 -6.36 0.84 -13.57
N MET A 33 -7.36 1.63 -13.99
CA MET A 33 -7.36 3.07 -13.78
C MET A 33 -7.52 3.45 -12.30
N ALA A 34 -8.46 2.83 -11.60
CA ALA A 34 -8.71 3.12 -10.19
C ALA A 34 -7.49 2.79 -9.32
N ASP A 35 -6.91 1.60 -9.51
CA ASP A 35 -5.72 1.17 -8.77
C ASP A 35 -4.48 1.98 -9.20
N GLY A 36 -4.34 2.32 -10.48
CA GLY A 36 -3.24 3.14 -10.99
C GLY A 36 -3.24 4.56 -10.42
N VAL A 37 -4.40 5.23 -10.42
CA VAL A 37 -4.54 6.57 -9.82
C VAL A 37 -4.31 6.52 -8.31
N THR A 38 -4.85 5.50 -7.64
CA THR A 38 -4.68 5.33 -6.19
C THR A 38 -3.22 5.10 -5.82
N TRP A 39 -2.52 4.23 -6.54
CA TRP A 39 -1.09 3.98 -6.37
C TRP A 39 -0.27 5.28 -6.46
N LEU A 40 -0.45 6.05 -7.54
CA LEU A 40 0.30 7.30 -7.75
C LEU A 40 -0.01 8.33 -6.65
N SER A 41 -1.28 8.46 -6.29
CA SER A 41 -1.73 9.39 -5.26
C SER A 41 -1.12 9.02 -3.90
N TYR A 42 -1.16 7.75 -3.52
CA TYR A 42 -0.68 7.29 -2.22
C TYR A 42 0.85 7.29 -2.14
N PHE A 43 1.55 7.02 -3.23
CA PHE A 43 3.00 7.22 -3.29
C PHE A 43 3.37 8.69 -3.07
N ALA A 44 2.71 9.62 -3.76
CA ALA A 44 2.96 11.05 -3.59
C ALA A 44 2.68 11.51 -2.13
N ILE A 45 1.55 11.10 -1.55
CA ILE A 45 1.18 11.45 -0.17
C ILE A 45 2.15 10.82 0.83
N GLY A 46 2.42 9.52 0.72
CA GLY A 46 3.30 8.78 1.63
C GLY A 46 4.73 9.35 1.63
N ILE A 47 5.31 9.57 0.44
CA ILE A 47 6.64 10.18 0.29
C ILE A 47 6.65 11.59 0.86
N SER A 48 5.62 12.39 0.57
CA SER A 48 5.51 13.74 1.12
C SER A 48 5.50 13.72 2.64
N LEU A 49 4.72 12.83 3.28
CA LEU A 49 4.68 12.70 4.74
C LEU A 49 6.02 12.25 5.35
N MET A 50 6.76 11.37 4.66
CA MET A 50 8.05 10.86 5.13
C MET A 50 9.19 11.88 4.97
N LEU A 51 9.21 12.65 3.87
CA LEU A 51 10.28 13.60 3.56
C LEU A 51 10.06 14.98 4.16
N SER A 52 8.82 15.33 4.45
CA SER A 52 8.47 16.65 4.94
C SER A 52 8.95 16.88 6.37
N ARG A 53 9.97 17.72 6.51
CA ARG A 53 10.44 18.19 7.82
C ARG A 53 9.46 19.19 8.46
N HIS A 54 8.70 19.92 7.63
CA HIS A 54 7.85 21.05 8.03
C HIS A 54 6.39 20.97 7.57
N ALA A 55 5.97 19.96 6.80
CA ALA A 55 4.81 20.14 5.92
C ALA A 55 3.45 20.28 6.58
N PHE A 56 3.32 20.13 7.89
CA PHE A 56 2.13 20.63 8.52
C PHE A 56 2.43 21.16 9.90
N ASP A 57 1.97 22.39 10.12
CA ASP A 57 1.57 22.92 11.41
C ASP A 57 0.38 22.11 11.99
N ILE A 58 0.43 20.76 11.89
CA ILE A 58 -0.27 19.88 12.83
C ILE A 58 0.56 19.98 14.11
N ALA A 59 0.43 21.14 14.75
CA ALA A 59 0.96 21.41 16.05
C ALA A 59 0.66 20.20 16.96
N LYS A 60 1.71 19.62 17.56
CA LYS A 60 1.71 18.52 18.56
C LYS A 60 1.81 17.06 18.07
N ALA A 61 1.74 16.73 16.78
CA ALA A 61 1.90 15.33 16.37
C ALA A 61 3.38 14.87 16.43
N ARG A 62 3.65 13.79 17.16
CA ARG A 62 5.01 13.21 17.31
C ARG A 62 5.58 12.83 15.93
N PRO A 63 6.88 13.10 15.66
CA PRO A 63 7.50 12.78 14.37
C PRO A 63 7.38 11.29 13.99
N THR A 64 7.35 10.41 14.99
CA THR A 64 7.14 8.97 14.83
C THR A 64 5.80 8.62 14.19
N ILE A 65 4.71 9.29 14.59
CA ILE A 65 3.37 9.04 14.03
C ILE A 65 3.34 9.42 12.56
N ARG A 66 3.95 10.56 12.19
CA ARG A 66 4.02 11.00 10.78
C ARG A 66 4.75 9.97 9.92
N LEU A 67 5.86 9.42 10.41
CA LEU A 67 6.62 8.40 9.69
C LEU A 67 5.81 7.11 9.54
N LEU A 68 5.11 6.67 10.60
CA LEU A 68 4.25 5.48 10.58
C LEU A 68 3.09 5.63 9.59
N PHE A 69 2.39 6.77 9.61
CA PHE A 69 1.33 7.06 8.64
C PHE A 69 1.87 7.19 7.21
N GLY A 70 3.00 7.85 7.01
CA GLY A 70 3.64 7.93 5.70
C GLY A 70 4.00 6.55 5.14
N ALA A 71 4.60 5.69 5.97
CA ALA A 71 4.92 4.31 5.61
C ALA A 71 3.66 3.46 5.34
N PHE A 72 2.62 3.62 6.15
CA PHE A 72 1.33 2.93 5.95
C PHE A 72 0.69 3.30 4.62
N ILE A 73 0.56 4.59 4.31
CA ILE A 73 -0.02 5.07 3.05
C ILE A 73 0.84 4.64 1.85
N PHE A 74 2.17 4.71 1.98
CA PHE A 74 3.08 4.24 0.93
C PHE A 74 2.91 2.75 0.64
N LEU A 75 2.88 1.89 1.67
CA LEU A 75 2.67 0.45 1.51
C LEU A 75 1.28 0.12 0.95
N CYS A 76 0.26 0.89 1.33
CA CYS A 76 -1.07 0.76 0.75
C CYS A 76 -1.04 1.09 -0.75
N GLY A 77 -0.36 2.16 -1.16
CA GLY A 77 -0.13 2.46 -2.58
C GLY A 77 0.61 1.33 -3.31
N LEU A 78 1.63 0.74 -2.67
CA LEU A 78 2.37 -0.38 -3.26
C LEU A 78 1.47 -1.62 -3.47
N SER A 79 0.50 -1.84 -2.59
CA SER A 79 -0.47 -2.94 -2.74
C SER A 79 -1.42 -2.74 -3.94
N HIS A 80 -1.78 -1.51 -4.27
CA HIS A 80 -2.54 -1.20 -5.49
C HIS A 80 -1.71 -1.49 -6.75
N LEU A 81 -0.42 -1.14 -6.72
CA LEU A 81 0.48 -1.48 -7.83
C LEU A 81 0.60 -3.00 -8.01
N THR A 82 0.83 -3.76 -6.94
CA THR A 82 0.95 -5.23 -7.03
C THR A 82 -0.36 -5.86 -7.47
N MET A 83 -1.51 -5.30 -7.08
CA MET A 83 -2.81 -5.75 -7.55
C MET A 83 -2.93 -5.63 -9.07
N VAL A 84 -2.59 -4.47 -9.65
CA VAL A 84 -2.55 -4.30 -11.12
C VAL A 84 -1.59 -5.29 -11.77
N MET A 85 -0.41 -5.51 -11.20
CA MET A 85 0.54 -6.48 -11.77
C MET A 85 0.00 -7.91 -11.75
N THR A 86 -0.69 -8.32 -10.69
CA THR A 86 -1.30 -9.66 -10.60
C THR A 86 -2.42 -9.87 -11.64
N LEU A 87 -3.09 -8.81 -12.09
CA LEU A 87 -4.06 -8.89 -13.18
C LEU A 87 -3.42 -9.45 -14.45
N PHE A 88 -2.18 -9.06 -14.77
CA PHE A 88 -1.53 -9.44 -16.02
C PHE A 88 -0.52 -10.59 -15.89
N THR A 89 0.11 -10.76 -14.73
CA THR A 89 1.29 -11.64 -14.59
C THR A 89 1.19 -12.68 -13.48
N GLY A 90 0.12 -12.71 -12.68
CA GLY A 90 -0.06 -13.72 -11.63
C GLY A 90 1.00 -13.73 -10.52
N ILE A 91 1.74 -12.62 -10.31
CA ILE A 91 2.81 -12.51 -9.30
C ILE A 91 2.31 -12.37 -7.85
N TYR A 92 1.42 -13.26 -7.41
CA TYR A 92 0.73 -13.18 -6.12
C TYR A 92 1.66 -13.21 -4.90
N ARG A 93 2.85 -13.82 -4.99
CA ARG A 93 3.77 -13.86 -3.84
C ARG A 93 4.26 -12.46 -3.46
N LEU A 94 4.52 -11.61 -4.45
CA LEU A 94 4.91 -10.22 -4.20
C LEU A 94 3.76 -9.45 -3.55
N ASP A 95 2.55 -9.60 -4.10
CA ASP A 95 1.34 -8.95 -3.56
C ASP A 95 1.10 -9.32 -2.09
N VAL A 96 1.17 -10.62 -1.77
CA VAL A 96 1.00 -11.11 -0.39
C VAL A 96 2.09 -10.56 0.52
N MET A 97 3.36 -10.55 0.08
CA MET A 97 4.46 -9.98 0.89
C MET A 97 4.23 -8.50 1.20
N VAL A 98 3.80 -7.72 0.21
CA VAL A 98 3.48 -6.29 0.39
C VAL A 98 2.31 -6.13 1.36
N ARG A 99 1.24 -6.91 1.22
CA ARG A 99 0.07 -6.86 2.11
C ARG A 99 0.41 -7.27 3.55
N VAL A 100 1.29 -8.24 3.74
CA VAL A 100 1.79 -8.64 5.08
C VAL A 100 2.59 -7.49 5.70
N ALA A 101 3.50 -6.87 4.95
CA ALA A 101 4.27 -5.71 5.43
C ALA A 101 3.34 -4.53 5.77
N MET A 102 2.37 -4.23 4.92
CA MET A 102 1.34 -3.23 5.15
C MET A 102 0.58 -3.52 6.45
N GLY A 103 0.07 -4.75 6.62
CA GLY A 103 -0.68 -5.14 7.82
C GLY A 103 0.14 -5.00 9.11
N ALA A 104 1.43 -5.38 9.07
CA ALA A 104 2.32 -5.20 10.21
C ALA A 104 2.49 -3.71 10.57
N VAL A 105 2.72 -2.84 9.57
CA VAL A 105 2.81 -1.39 9.79
C VAL A 105 1.49 -0.80 10.27
N SER A 106 0.35 -1.28 9.78
CA SER A 106 -0.98 -0.85 10.24
C SER A 106 -1.20 -1.17 11.71
N VAL A 107 -0.82 -2.38 12.15
CA VAL A 107 -0.94 -2.78 13.57
C VAL A 107 -0.10 -1.87 14.47
N VAL A 108 1.16 -1.61 14.09
CA VAL A 108 2.03 -0.71 14.86
C VAL A 108 1.46 0.71 14.90
N THR A 109 1.00 1.23 13.76
CA THR A 109 0.36 2.55 13.67
C THR A 109 -0.87 2.65 14.55
N ALA A 110 -1.71 1.61 14.59
CA ALA A 110 -2.91 1.57 15.42
C ALA A 110 -2.57 1.58 16.91
N ILE A 111 -1.62 0.76 17.35
CA ILE A 111 -1.19 0.70 18.77
C ILE A 111 -0.66 2.06 19.23
N VAL A 112 0.25 2.65 18.46
CA VAL A 112 0.85 3.96 18.79
C VAL A 112 -0.23 5.04 18.87
N THR A 113 -1.10 5.10 17.86
CA THR A 113 -2.15 6.13 17.78
C THR A 113 -3.18 6.00 18.91
N VAL A 114 -3.60 4.78 19.24
CA VAL A 114 -4.52 4.53 20.36
C VAL A 114 -3.88 4.92 21.69
N ASN A 115 -2.62 4.56 21.91
CA ASN A 115 -1.91 4.92 23.13
C ASN A 115 -1.79 6.44 23.30
N ASP A 116 -1.44 7.15 22.23
CA ASP A 116 -1.35 8.61 22.24
C ASP A 116 -2.72 9.27 22.54
N LEU A 117 -3.82 8.70 22.02
CA LEU A 117 -5.18 9.16 22.32
C LEU A 117 -5.57 8.93 23.79
N VAL A 118 -5.19 7.78 24.36
CA VAL A 118 -5.45 7.44 25.76
C VAL A 118 -4.71 8.41 26.68
N GLU A 119 -3.44 8.68 26.40
CA GLU A 119 -2.63 9.59 27.22
C GLU A 119 -3.15 11.03 27.14
N ALA A 120 -3.49 11.52 25.94
CA ALA A 120 -4.09 12.84 25.76
C ALA A 120 -5.46 13.00 26.44
N ARG A 121 -6.16 11.90 26.75
CA ARG A 121 -7.40 11.94 27.53
C ARG A 121 -7.15 12.03 29.03
N LYS A 122 -6.03 11.50 29.55
CA LYS A 122 -5.69 11.59 30.99
C LYS A 122 -5.27 13.01 31.40
N GLU A 123 -4.71 13.77 30.46
CA GLU A 123 -4.23 15.15 30.70
C GLU A 123 -5.36 16.21 30.65
N ARG A 124 -6.61 15.82 30.38
CA ARG A 124 -7.80 16.69 30.37
C ARG A 124 -8.69 16.43 31.58
#